data_AF-A0A933R5E5-F1
#
_entry.id   AF-A0A933R5E5-F1
#
_cell.length_a   1.000
_cell.length_b   1.000
_cell.length_c   1.000
_cell.angle_alpha   90.00
_cell.angle_beta   90.00
_cell.angle_gamma   90.00
#
_symmetry.space_group_name_H-M   'P 1'
#
loop_
_entity.id
_entity.type
_entity.pdbx_description
1 polymer ?
#
loop_
_entity_poly.entity_id
_entity_poly.type
_entity_poly.pdbx_seq_one_letter_code
_entity_poly.pdbx_strand_id
1 'polypeptide(L)'
;LVAWILGTQAHGDLLLFGTGGIAAGAVVAEMHHIRRAKGPRTARLDVRTVRHYLTDRDLHLMIGVAAVATATGIVGVWSDETRAATWWCLGAVASLGAAGFAQRRVATRARPAVSDKLTHADDLVRELAIGRGLARPATFVALAMVARACFDLEPTIDGVARLLGVCAWLYAAVLWWYNRRLGLDFLMAERGPLPA
;
A
#
# COMPACT_ATOMS: atom_id res chain seq x y z
N LEU A 1 -12.82 -22.27 7.33
CA LEU A 1 -11.99 -23.00 8.33
C LEU A 1 -10.50 -22.69 8.17
N VAL A 2 -9.86 -22.95 7.02
CA VAL A 2 -8.41 -22.69 6.82
C VAL A 2 -8.03 -21.21 6.95
N ALA A 3 -8.80 -20.28 6.35
CA ALA A 3 -8.56 -18.85 6.50
C ALA A 3 -8.76 -18.34 7.94
N TRP A 4 -9.68 -18.96 8.69
CA TRP A 4 -9.90 -18.68 10.11
C TRP A 4 -8.71 -19.17 10.94
N ILE A 5 -8.25 -20.41 10.71
CA ILE A 5 -7.10 -20.99 11.40
C ILE A 5 -5.80 -20.23 11.09
N LEU A 6 -5.58 -19.79 9.84
CA LEU A 6 -4.42 -18.96 9.49
C LEU A 6 -4.50 -17.54 10.07
N GLY A 7 -5.70 -16.96 10.15
CA GLY A 7 -5.92 -15.66 10.78
C GLY A 7 -5.72 -15.70 12.31
N THR A 8 -6.12 -16.79 12.97
CA THR A 8 -6.10 -16.90 14.44
C THR A 8 -4.89 -17.63 15.02
N GLN A 9 -4.32 -18.63 14.35
CA GLN A 9 -3.15 -19.38 14.87
C GLN A 9 -1.80 -18.82 14.41
N ALA A 10 -1.73 -18.21 13.23
CA ALA A 10 -0.49 -17.58 12.75
C ALA A 10 -0.43 -16.07 13.05
N HIS A 11 -1.32 -15.55 13.90
CA HIS A 11 -1.42 -14.14 14.29
C HIS A 11 -1.37 -13.13 13.12
N GLY A 12 -1.72 -13.54 11.89
CA GLY A 12 -1.61 -12.67 10.71
C GLY A 12 -0.18 -12.43 10.17
N ASP A 13 0.84 -13.03 10.77
CA ASP A 13 2.26 -12.77 10.46
C ASP A 13 2.62 -13.18 9.02
N LEU A 14 2.05 -14.27 8.50
CA LEU A 14 2.37 -14.77 7.16
C LEU A 14 1.96 -13.80 6.04
N LEU A 15 0.81 -13.15 6.23
CA LEU A 15 0.34 -12.11 5.31
C LEU A 15 1.22 -10.87 5.44
N LEU A 16 1.63 -10.51 6.66
CA LEU A 16 2.50 -9.39 6.97
C LEU A 16 3.91 -9.54 6.35
N PHE A 17 4.52 -10.73 6.44
CA PHE A 17 5.82 -11.02 5.82
C PHE A 17 5.74 -11.01 4.29
N GLY A 18 4.72 -11.67 3.72
CA GLY A 18 4.55 -11.71 2.26
C GLY A 18 4.26 -10.33 1.66
N THR A 19 3.35 -9.58 2.28
CA THR A 19 2.99 -8.23 1.81
C THR A 19 4.04 -7.19 2.12
N GLY A 20 4.69 -7.29 3.28
CA GLY A 20 5.78 -6.41 3.69
C GLY A 20 6.99 -6.54 2.76
N GLY A 21 7.36 -7.75 2.36
CA GLY A 21 8.42 -7.98 1.37
C GLY A 21 8.12 -7.33 0.02
N ILE A 22 6.88 -7.43 -0.48
CA ILE A 22 6.44 -6.80 -1.73
C ILE A 22 6.49 -5.27 -1.62
N ALA A 23 5.93 -4.70 -0.55
CA ALA A 23 5.91 -3.26 -0.35
C ALA A 23 7.31 -2.68 -0.19
N ALA A 24 8.18 -3.34 0.59
CA ALA A 24 9.58 -2.94 0.73
C ALA A 24 10.34 -3.03 -0.59
N GLY A 25 10.17 -4.12 -1.34
CA GLY A 25 10.75 -4.30 -2.67
C GLY A 25 10.33 -3.21 -3.65
N ALA A 26 9.04 -2.85 -3.67
CA ALA A 26 8.52 -1.77 -4.51
C ALA A 26 9.13 -0.41 -4.16
N VAL A 27 9.20 -0.07 -2.86
CA VAL A 27 9.84 1.18 -2.41
C VAL A 27 11.32 1.21 -2.77
N VAL A 28 12.05 0.11 -2.54
CA VAL A 28 13.48 0.01 -2.86
C VAL A 28 13.73 0.13 -4.36
N ALA A 29 12.90 -0.51 -5.20
CA ALA A 29 13.00 -0.41 -6.66
C ALA A 29 12.82 1.04 -7.14
N GLU A 30 11.82 1.74 -6.63
CA GLU A 30 11.60 3.16 -6.95
C GLU A 30 12.73 4.06 -6.46
N MET A 31 13.21 3.82 -5.23
CA MET A 31 14.37 4.56 -4.69
C MET A 31 15.65 4.31 -5.51
N HIS A 32 15.83 3.11 -6.05
CA HIS A 32 16.94 2.80 -6.94
C HIS A 32 16.84 3.59 -8.26
N HIS A 33 15.64 3.67 -8.86
CA HIS A 33 15.39 4.46 -10.07
C HIS A 33 15.53 5.98 -9.88
N ILE A 34 15.48 6.48 -8.65
CA ILE A 34 15.72 7.89 -8.32
C ILE A 34 17.23 8.24 -8.32
N ARG A 35 18.15 7.27 -8.33
CA ARG A 35 19.59 7.58 -8.38
C ARG A 35 19.99 8.22 -9.71
N ARG A 36 20.46 9.48 -9.61
CA ARG A 36 20.96 10.41 -10.63
C ARG A 36 21.32 9.78 -12.00
N ALA A 37 20.36 9.76 -12.91
CA ALA A 37 20.67 9.91 -14.33
C ALA A 37 21.00 11.40 -14.59
N LYS A 38 22.00 11.70 -15.43
CA LYS A 38 22.25 13.07 -15.92
C LYS A 38 20.92 13.60 -16.47
N GLY A 39 20.40 14.66 -15.86
CA GLY A 39 19.05 15.15 -16.13
C GLY A 39 18.84 15.51 -17.62
N PRO A 40 17.60 15.46 -18.10
CA PRO A 40 17.30 15.80 -19.49
C PRO A 40 17.69 17.26 -19.78
N ARG A 41 18.30 17.51 -20.94
CA ARG A 41 18.75 18.86 -21.36
C ARG A 41 17.59 19.85 -21.54
N THR A 42 16.36 19.35 -21.74
CA THR A 42 15.12 20.11 -21.78
C THR A 42 14.06 19.39 -20.95
N ALA A 43 13.43 20.10 -20.00
CA ALA A 43 12.42 19.55 -19.09
C ALA A 43 11.12 20.34 -19.22
N ARG A 44 10.00 19.61 -19.21
CA ARG A 44 8.65 20.22 -19.22
C ARG A 44 8.26 20.59 -17.78
N LEU A 45 7.79 21.82 -17.56
CA LEU A 45 7.55 22.43 -16.24
C LEU A 45 6.11 22.28 -15.71
N ASP A 46 5.32 21.37 -16.26
CA ASP A 46 3.94 21.16 -15.80
C ASP A 46 3.92 20.71 -14.33
N VAL A 47 3.17 21.46 -13.50
CA VAL A 47 2.99 21.17 -12.07
C VAL A 47 2.15 19.91 -11.93
N ARG A 48 2.77 18.86 -11.39
CA ARG A 48 2.13 17.55 -11.20
C ARG A 48 2.02 17.21 -9.73
N THR A 49 0.87 16.65 -9.36
CA THR A 49 0.59 16.21 -7.98
C THR A 49 0.25 14.73 -7.98
N VAL A 50 0.47 14.06 -6.85
CA VAL A 50 0.15 12.62 -6.69
C VAL A 50 -1.32 12.33 -7.03
N ARG A 51 -2.22 13.29 -6.77
CA ARG A 51 -3.66 13.17 -7.06
C ARG A 51 -3.99 12.99 -8.54
N HIS A 52 -3.10 13.39 -9.45
CA HIS A 52 -3.31 13.12 -10.88
C HIS A 52 -3.13 11.65 -11.25
N TYR A 53 -2.45 10.87 -10.40
CA TYR A 53 -2.05 9.48 -10.66
C TYR A 53 -2.66 8.48 -9.67
N LEU A 54 -3.27 8.98 -8.59
CA LEU A 54 -3.88 8.16 -7.55
C LEU A 54 -5.40 8.34 -7.60
N THR A 55 -6.13 7.24 -7.68
CA THR A 55 -7.60 7.29 -7.65
C THR A 55 -8.07 7.82 -6.29
N ASP A 56 -9.15 8.63 -6.28
CA ASP A 56 -9.71 9.15 -5.02
C ASP A 56 -10.10 8.01 -4.06
N ARG A 57 -10.52 6.86 -4.60
CA ARG A 57 -10.81 5.64 -3.81
C ARG A 57 -9.58 5.14 -3.05
N ASP A 58 -8.45 4.97 -3.73
CA ASP A 58 -7.22 4.47 -3.11
C ASP A 58 -6.69 5.48 -2.07
N LEU A 59 -6.81 6.79 -2.36
CA LEU A 59 -6.46 7.86 -1.41
C LEU A 59 -7.33 7.80 -0.15
N HIS A 60 -8.65 7.72 -0.29
CA HIS A 60 -9.57 7.64 0.85
C HIS A 60 -9.36 6.37 1.68
N LEU A 61 -9.03 5.25 1.02
CA LEU A 61 -8.67 4.01 1.73
C LEU A 61 -7.39 4.19 2.56
N MET A 62 -6.33 4.77 2.00
CA MET A 62 -5.10 5.04 2.75
C MET A 62 -5.36 5.95 3.96
N ILE A 63 -6.15 7.02 3.79
CA ILE A 63 -6.51 7.94 4.89
C ILE A 63 -7.36 7.21 5.94
N GLY A 64 -8.35 6.42 5.52
CA GLY A 64 -9.20 5.65 6.41
C GLY A 64 -8.40 4.63 7.24
N VAL A 65 -7.49 3.90 6.61
CA VAL A 65 -6.61 2.94 7.31
C VAL A 65 -5.67 3.67 8.27
N ALA A 66 -5.09 4.81 7.87
CA ALA A 66 -4.27 5.62 8.78
C ALA A 66 -5.07 6.09 10.01
N ALA A 67 -6.30 6.56 9.81
CA ALA A 67 -7.16 7.01 10.91
C ALA A 67 -7.52 5.86 11.87
N VAL A 68 -7.87 4.68 11.34
CA VAL A 68 -8.14 3.50 12.16
C VAL A 68 -6.88 3.05 12.90
N ALA A 69 -5.71 3.04 12.24
CA ALA A 69 -4.44 2.71 12.88
C ALA A 69 -4.13 3.68 14.02
N THR A 70 -4.31 4.99 13.82
CA THR A 70 -4.09 5.99 14.88
C THR A 70 -5.05 5.79 16.05
N ALA A 71 -6.35 5.59 15.79
CA ALA A 71 -7.33 5.37 16.85
C ALA A 71 -7.02 4.10 17.66
N THR A 72 -6.71 3.00 16.97
CA THR A 72 -6.31 1.72 17.60
C THR A 72 -5.03 1.88 18.42
N GLY A 73 -4.05 2.61 17.89
CA GLY A 73 -2.78 2.86 18.57
C GLY A 73 -2.94 3.68 19.85
N ILE A 74 -3.86 4.65 19.87
CA ILE A 74 -4.18 5.45 21.07
C ILE A 74 -4.76 4.57 22.18
N VAL A 75 -5.66 3.64 21.84
CA VAL A 75 -6.22 2.69 22.80
C VAL A 75 -5.12 1.79 23.39
N GLY A 76 -4.16 1.35 22.56
CA GLY A 76 -3.04 0.52 23.01
C GLY A 76 -2.09 1.17 24.02
N VAL A 77 -2.09 2.50 24.15
CA VAL A 77 -1.25 3.24 25.12
C VAL A 77 -1.75 3.07 26.56
N TRP A 78 -3.00 2.64 26.76
CA TRP A 78 -3.64 2.68 28.08
C TRP A 78 -3.19 1.56 29.03
N SER A 79 -2.56 0.50 28.51
CA SER A 79 -2.03 -0.61 29.31
C SER A 79 -0.65 -1.04 28.83
N ASP A 80 0.24 -1.40 29.76
CA ASP A 80 1.55 -1.96 29.43
C ASP A 80 1.43 -3.30 28.68
N GLU A 81 0.37 -4.07 28.94
CA GLU A 81 0.10 -5.35 28.27
C GLU A 81 -0.27 -5.17 26.79
N THR A 82 -0.82 -4.00 26.41
CA THR A 82 -1.25 -3.70 25.04
C THR A 82 -0.30 -2.80 24.26
N ARG A 83 0.85 -2.47 24.85
CA ARG A 83 1.82 -1.53 24.27
C ARG A 83 2.37 -2.00 22.92
N ALA A 84 2.38 -3.31 22.68
CA ALA A 84 2.72 -3.90 21.38
C ALA A 84 1.77 -3.43 20.26
N ALA A 85 0.47 -3.28 20.55
CA ALA A 85 -0.52 -2.79 19.59
C ALA A 85 -0.17 -1.38 19.07
N THR A 86 0.30 -0.50 19.96
CA THR A 86 0.75 0.84 19.58
C THR A 86 1.90 0.79 18.58
N TRP A 87 2.87 -0.11 18.76
CA TRP A 87 4.01 -0.25 17.83
C TRP A 87 3.57 -0.76 16.46
N TRP A 88 2.63 -1.70 16.39
CA TRP A 88 2.04 -2.15 15.13
C TRP A 88 1.30 -1.03 14.41
N CYS A 89 0.51 -0.24 15.13
CA CYS A 89 -0.18 0.92 14.58
C CYS A 89 0.77 2.01 14.08
N LEU A 90 1.87 2.27 14.82
CA LEU A 90 2.93 3.18 14.36
C LEU A 90 3.60 2.64 13.08
N GLY A 91 3.87 1.34 13.02
CA GLY A 91 4.37 0.67 11.81
C GLY A 91 3.42 0.85 10.62
N ALA A 92 2.11 0.70 10.84
CA ALA A 92 1.09 0.89 9.81
C ALA A 92 1.11 2.31 9.26
N VAL A 93 1.08 3.32 10.14
CA VAL A 93 1.16 4.74 9.75
C VAL A 93 2.48 5.06 9.04
N ALA A 94 3.60 4.54 9.56
CA ALA A 94 4.92 4.72 8.96
C ALA A 94 4.99 4.11 7.55
N SER A 95 4.40 2.93 7.34
CA SER A 95 4.37 2.27 6.02
C SER A 95 3.59 3.08 4.99
N LEU A 96 2.43 3.64 5.38
CA LEU A 96 1.63 4.53 4.53
C LEU A 96 2.38 5.84 4.25
N GLY A 97 3.06 6.39 5.26
CA GLY A 97 3.90 7.59 5.12
C GLY A 97 5.06 7.38 4.15
N ALA A 98 5.76 6.23 4.26
CA ALA A 98 6.84 5.85 3.35
C ALA A 98 6.34 5.70 1.91
N ALA A 99 5.18 5.06 1.72
CA ALA A 99 4.55 4.95 0.42
C ALA A 99 4.15 6.33 -0.13
N GLY A 100 3.54 7.20 0.69
CA GLY A 100 3.21 8.56 0.29
C GLY A 100 4.44 9.39 -0.10
N PHE A 101 5.56 9.20 0.60
CA PHE A 101 6.82 9.80 0.23
C PHE A 101 7.34 9.28 -1.11
N ALA A 102 7.36 7.96 -1.32
CA ALA A 102 7.75 7.34 -2.59
C ALA A 102 6.85 7.83 -3.75
N GLN A 103 5.53 7.88 -3.56
CA GLN A 103 4.58 8.40 -4.55
C GLN A 103 4.88 9.85 -4.93
N ARG A 104 5.18 10.72 -3.95
CA ARG A 104 5.58 12.11 -4.22
C ARG A 104 6.86 12.18 -5.06
N ARG A 105 7.84 11.32 -4.77
CA ARG A 105 9.09 11.26 -5.55
C ARG A 105 8.87 10.77 -6.98
N VAL A 106 7.99 9.79 -7.19
CA VAL A 106 7.58 9.32 -8.52
C VAL A 106 6.84 10.42 -9.28
N ALA A 107 5.86 11.08 -8.66
CA ALA A 107 5.09 12.15 -9.30
C ALA A 107 5.96 13.35 -9.71
N THR A 108 6.95 13.71 -8.88
CA THR A 108 7.84 14.87 -9.11
C THR A 108 9.05 14.57 -9.99
N ARG A 109 9.24 13.32 -10.44
CA ARG A 109 10.38 12.95 -11.29
C ARG A 109 10.38 13.74 -12.59
N ALA A 110 11.51 14.40 -12.89
CA ALA A 110 11.73 15.18 -14.11
C ALA A 110 11.48 14.35 -15.38
N ARG A 111 10.91 14.98 -16.42
CA ARG A 111 10.51 14.32 -17.66
C ARG A 111 11.20 14.96 -18.86
N PRO A 112 11.79 14.17 -19.77
CA PRO A 112 12.32 14.69 -21.03
C PRO A 112 11.20 15.19 -21.94
N ALA A 113 11.47 16.22 -22.74
CA ALA A 113 10.55 16.66 -23.80
C ALA A 113 10.55 15.61 -24.93
N VAL A 114 9.54 14.73 -24.92
CA VAL A 114 9.32 13.67 -25.92
C VAL A 114 7.93 13.82 -26.55
N SER A 115 7.67 13.07 -27.62
CA SER A 115 6.38 13.07 -28.33
C SER A 115 5.19 12.69 -27.44
N ASP A 116 3.98 13.09 -27.85
CA ASP A 116 2.75 12.85 -27.07
C ASP A 116 2.46 11.37 -26.81
N LYS A 117 2.79 10.47 -27.76
CA LYS A 117 2.66 9.02 -27.54
C LYS A 117 3.54 8.53 -26.38
N LEU A 118 4.79 9.02 -26.30
CA LEU A 118 5.71 8.68 -25.22
C LEU A 118 5.33 9.39 -23.91
N THR A 119 4.63 10.53 -23.98
CA THR A 119 3.98 11.16 -22.83
C THR A 119 2.97 10.25 -22.18
N HIS A 120 2.02 9.77 -22.98
CA HIS A 120 0.95 8.94 -22.47
C HIS A 120 1.48 7.65 -21.83
N ALA A 121 2.51 7.04 -22.45
CA ALA A 121 3.17 5.86 -21.89
C ALA A 121 3.86 6.14 -20.54
N ASP A 122 4.58 7.26 -20.39
CA ASP A 122 5.22 7.64 -19.10
C ASP A 122 4.18 7.89 -18.00
N ASP A 123 3.07 8.56 -18.33
CA ASP A 123 1.98 8.80 -17.37
C ASP A 123 1.30 7.50 -16.92
N LEU A 124 1.08 6.55 -17.84
CA LEU A 124 0.55 5.24 -17.50
C LEU A 124 1.50 4.47 -16.57
N VAL A 125 2.80 4.50 -16.82
CA VAL A 125 3.81 3.86 -15.95
C VAL A 125 3.78 4.47 -14.55
N ARG A 126 3.68 5.81 -14.44
CA ARG A 126 3.57 6.50 -13.15
C ARG A 126 2.28 6.17 -12.41
N GLU A 127 1.16 6.10 -13.11
CA GLU A 127 -0.13 5.68 -12.54
C GLU A 127 -0.05 4.25 -11.99
N LEU A 128 0.52 3.32 -12.77
CA LEU A 128 0.72 1.95 -12.33
C LEU A 128 1.65 1.87 -11.11
N ALA A 129 2.77 2.61 -11.11
CA ALA A 129 3.70 2.65 -10.00
C ALA A 129 3.06 3.23 -8.73
N ILE A 130 2.40 4.39 -8.83
CA ILE A 130 1.80 5.10 -7.70
C ILE A 130 0.61 4.31 -7.12
N GLY A 131 -0.33 3.88 -7.96
CA GLY A 131 -1.53 3.20 -7.52
C GLY A 131 -1.26 1.74 -7.16
N ARG A 132 -0.82 0.95 -8.14
CA ARG A 132 -0.76 -0.51 -8.02
C ARG A 132 0.56 -1.02 -7.42
N GLY A 133 1.65 -0.29 -7.63
CA GLY A 133 2.97 -0.61 -7.09
C GLY A 133 3.21 -0.11 -5.66
N LEU A 134 2.64 1.03 -5.28
CA LEU A 134 2.91 1.67 -3.97
C LEU A 134 1.66 1.77 -3.09
N ALA A 135 0.58 2.40 -3.55
CA ALA A 135 -0.58 2.71 -2.71
C ALA A 135 -1.26 1.45 -2.17
N ARG A 136 -1.63 0.53 -3.07
CA ARG A 136 -2.36 -0.68 -2.69
C ARG A 136 -1.51 -1.60 -1.81
N PRO A 137 -0.21 -1.84 -2.11
CA PRO A 137 0.66 -2.59 -1.23
C PRO A 137 0.81 -2.01 0.17
N ALA A 138 1.04 -0.72 0.26
CA ALA A 138 1.12 -0.06 1.57
C ALA A 138 -0.19 -0.18 2.34
N THR A 139 -1.34 -0.08 1.65
CA THR A 139 -2.67 -0.17 2.28
C THR A 139 -2.93 -1.55 2.88
N PHE A 140 -2.66 -2.64 2.14
CA PHE A 140 -2.88 -3.98 2.69
C PHE A 140 -1.84 -4.37 3.77
N VAL A 141 -0.60 -3.87 3.68
CA VAL A 141 0.40 -4.04 4.76
C VAL A 141 -0.06 -3.32 6.02
N ALA A 142 -0.51 -2.08 5.89
CA ALA A 142 -1.02 -1.29 7.01
C ALA A 142 -2.25 -1.95 7.65
N LEU A 143 -3.18 -2.48 6.85
CA LEU A 143 -4.32 -3.25 7.36
C LEU A 143 -3.90 -4.53 8.09
N ALA A 144 -2.90 -5.26 7.58
CA ALA A 144 -2.37 -6.45 8.25
C ALA A 144 -1.74 -6.09 9.61
N MET A 145 -1.01 -4.96 9.69
CA MET A 145 -0.47 -4.43 10.94
C MET A 145 -1.58 -4.01 11.91
N VAL A 146 -2.64 -3.35 11.42
CA VAL A 146 -3.82 -3.01 12.24
C VAL A 146 -4.51 -4.27 12.74
N ALA A 147 -4.64 -5.31 11.91
CA ALA A 147 -5.19 -6.59 12.33
C ALA A 147 -4.38 -7.21 13.49
N ARG A 148 -3.04 -7.18 13.39
CA ARG A 148 -2.14 -7.64 14.46
C ARG A 148 -2.34 -6.82 15.74
N ALA A 149 -2.42 -5.49 15.62
CA ALA A 149 -2.69 -4.60 16.74
C ALA A 149 -4.02 -4.90 17.43
N CYS A 150 -5.08 -5.21 16.66
CA CYS A 150 -6.37 -5.60 17.21
C CYS A 150 -6.29 -6.92 18.00
N PHE A 151 -5.50 -7.91 17.55
CA PHE A 151 -5.30 -9.14 18.33
C PHE A 151 -4.54 -8.87 19.64
N ASP A 152 -3.56 -7.97 19.62
CA ASP A 152 -2.83 -7.57 20.84
C ASP A 152 -3.70 -6.74 21.80
N LEU A 153 -4.84 -6.21 21.35
CA LEU A 153 -5.85 -5.51 22.17
C LEU A 153 -6.92 -6.43 22.76
N GLU A 154 -6.90 -7.73 22.46
CA GLU A 154 -7.86 -8.70 23.00
C GLU A 154 -7.97 -8.65 24.54
N PRO A 155 -6.89 -8.47 25.32
CA PRO A 155 -7.01 -8.33 26.78
C PRO A 155 -7.83 -7.13 27.26
N THR A 156 -7.95 -6.06 26.46
CA THR A 156 -8.62 -4.81 26.87
C THR A 156 -10.07 -4.73 26.39
N ILE A 157 -10.35 -5.20 25.18
CA ILE A 157 -11.68 -5.09 24.55
C ILE A 157 -12.25 -6.45 24.09
N ASP A 158 -11.65 -7.55 24.56
CA ASP A 158 -12.12 -8.93 24.43
C ASP A 158 -12.46 -9.33 22.98
N GLY A 159 -13.51 -10.12 22.77
CA GLY A 159 -13.91 -10.63 21.46
C GLY A 159 -14.16 -9.57 20.38
N VAL A 160 -14.39 -8.30 20.77
CA VAL A 160 -14.52 -7.18 19.80
C VAL A 160 -13.18 -6.92 19.10
N ALA A 161 -12.07 -6.92 19.85
CA ALA A 161 -10.72 -6.79 19.27
C ALA A 161 -10.47 -7.88 18.24
N ARG A 162 -10.79 -9.13 18.61
CA ARG A 162 -10.61 -10.28 17.74
C ARG A 162 -11.45 -10.18 16.46
N LEU A 163 -12.72 -9.77 16.57
CA LEU A 163 -13.59 -9.57 15.41
C LEU A 163 -13.03 -8.50 14.46
N LEU A 164 -12.60 -7.36 15.00
CA LEU A 164 -11.99 -6.28 14.22
C LEU A 164 -10.70 -6.74 13.54
N GLY A 165 -9.86 -7.49 14.25
CA GLY A 165 -8.63 -8.07 13.72
C GLY A 165 -8.89 -9.01 12.54
N VAL A 166 -9.85 -9.93 12.68
CA VAL A 166 -10.25 -10.84 11.58
C VAL A 166 -10.80 -10.07 10.39
N CYS A 167 -11.66 -9.08 10.61
CA CYS A 167 -12.21 -8.25 9.55
C CYS A 167 -11.12 -7.47 8.78
N ALA A 168 -10.19 -6.84 9.51
CA ALA A 168 -9.07 -6.12 8.91
C ALA A 168 -8.15 -7.06 8.11
N TRP A 169 -7.87 -8.26 8.64
CA TRP A 169 -7.06 -9.26 7.96
C TRP A 169 -7.73 -9.78 6.68
N LEU A 170 -9.02 -10.14 6.75
CA LEU A 170 -9.77 -10.59 5.57
C LEU A 170 -9.83 -9.49 4.50
N TYR A 171 -10.04 -8.25 4.92
CA TYR A 171 -10.05 -7.12 3.99
C TYR A 171 -8.67 -6.91 3.34
N ALA A 172 -7.58 -7.00 4.11
CA ALA A 172 -6.22 -6.98 3.57
C ALA A 172 -5.98 -8.10 2.55
N ALA A 173 -6.42 -9.33 2.85
CA ALA A 173 -6.30 -10.48 1.97
C ALA A 173 -7.06 -10.29 0.65
N VAL A 174 -8.27 -9.73 0.72
CA VAL A 174 -9.10 -9.40 -0.45
C VAL A 174 -8.41 -8.34 -1.31
N LEU A 175 -7.92 -7.25 -0.70
CA LEU A 175 -7.19 -6.20 -1.42
C LEU A 175 -5.91 -6.74 -2.07
N TRP A 176 -5.17 -7.59 -1.36
CA TRP A 176 -4.00 -8.26 -1.92
C TRP A 176 -4.36 -9.15 -3.11
N TRP A 177 -5.44 -9.93 -3.02
CA TRP A 177 -5.89 -10.81 -4.09
C TRP A 177 -6.21 -10.05 -5.38
N TYR A 178 -6.88 -8.90 -5.25
CA TYR A 178 -7.17 -8.01 -6.38
C TYR A 178 -5.91 -7.30 -6.92
N ASN A 179 -4.84 -7.20 -6.14
CA ASN A 179 -3.59 -6.54 -6.55
C ASN A 179 -2.45 -7.49 -6.96
N ARG A 180 -2.59 -8.81 -6.77
CA ARG A 180 -1.49 -9.80 -6.91
C ARG A 180 -0.83 -9.89 -8.30
N ARG A 181 -1.47 -9.34 -9.33
CA ARG A 181 -0.93 -9.23 -10.70
C ARG A 181 -0.61 -7.80 -11.11
N LEU A 182 -0.31 -6.94 -10.13
CA LEU A 182 -0.21 -5.49 -10.32
C LEU A 182 -1.43 -4.92 -11.04
N GLY A 183 -2.60 -5.57 -10.87
CA GLY A 183 -3.84 -5.28 -11.58
C GLY A 183 -3.71 -5.12 -13.09
N LEU A 184 -2.76 -5.82 -13.75
CA LEU A 184 -2.49 -5.74 -15.20
C LEU A 184 -3.44 -6.59 -16.05
N ASP A 185 -4.42 -7.28 -15.43
CA ASP A 185 -5.33 -8.17 -16.14
C ASP A 185 -6.15 -7.44 -17.23
N PHE A 186 -6.36 -6.12 -17.10
CA PHE A 186 -7.02 -5.31 -18.14
C PHE A 186 -6.19 -5.16 -19.42
N LEU A 187 -4.85 -5.09 -19.32
CA LEU A 187 -3.96 -5.02 -20.50
C LEU A 187 -3.98 -6.33 -21.30
N MET A 188 -4.27 -7.45 -20.63
CA MET A 188 -4.45 -8.73 -21.31
C MET A 188 -5.84 -8.85 -21.94
N ALA A 189 -6.85 -8.20 -21.37
CA ALA A 189 -8.20 -8.19 -21.92
C ALA A 189 -8.34 -7.31 -23.19
N GLU A 190 -7.58 -6.20 -23.28
CA GLU A 190 -7.57 -5.32 -24.46
C GLU A 190 -6.77 -5.88 -25.65
N ARG A 191 -5.83 -6.80 -25.40
CA ARG A 191 -5.17 -7.57 -26.46
C ARG A 191 -6.10 -8.70 -26.89
N GLY A 192 -7.04 -8.42 -27.79
CA GLY A 192 -7.77 -9.46 -28.52
C GLY A 192 -6.83 -10.52 -29.12
N PRO A 193 -7.33 -11.72 -29.47
CA PRO A 193 -6.50 -12.78 -30.02
C PRO A 193 -5.67 -12.25 -31.18
N LEU A 194 -4.36 -12.49 -31.13
CA LEU A 194 -3.46 -12.13 -32.22
C LEU A 194 -4.02 -12.75 -33.51
N PRO A 195 -4.13 -11.99 -34.61
CA PRO A 195 -4.45 -12.57 -35.90
C PRO A 195 -3.43 -13.69 -36.18
N ALA A 196 -3.96 -14.88 -36.44
CA ALA A 196 -3.19 -16.10 -36.69
C ALA A 196 -2.32 -15.96 -37.96
#